data_AF-A0A4U0XUC7-F1
#
_entry.id   AF-A0A4U0XUC7-F1
#
_cell.length_a   1.000
_cell.length_b   1.000
_cell.length_c   1.000
_cell.angle_alpha   90.00
_cell.angle_beta   90.00
_cell.angle_gamma   90.00
#
_symmetry.space_group_name_H-M   'P 1'
#
loop_
_entity.id
_entity.type
_entity.pdbx_description
1 polymer ?
#
loop_
_entity_poly.entity_id
_entity_poly.type
_entity_poly.pdbx_seq_one_letter_code
_entity_poly.pdbx_strand_id
1 'polypeptide(L)'
;MPSTTSLTSPTSYHLLTYGTLLGSNLFQTFLNGPISYTALPRAQFSTLQQAIFPPYFSLQTGNFWDALVPIAVILGTSLVNLVVLGPATTRVMRRRKHQETRDGKRYHDAGPQSAEMQRLNSSFTYLHSASSLSNLIGTGAIIFYGFVLAEKI
;
A
#
# COMPACT_ATOMS: atom_id res chain seq x y z
N MET A 1 28.55 -15.74 22.70
CA MET A 1 28.97 -14.36 23.00
C MET A 1 27.80 -13.45 22.65
N PRO A 2 27.23 -12.67 23.59
CA PRO A 2 26.18 -11.73 23.23
C PRO A 2 26.83 -10.63 22.40
N SER A 3 26.47 -10.56 21.12
CA SER A 3 26.91 -9.49 20.23
C SER A 3 26.45 -8.17 20.82
N THR A 4 27.37 -7.34 21.29
CA THR A 4 27.06 -5.99 21.74
C THR A 4 26.52 -5.22 20.53
N THR A 5 25.21 -4.95 20.53
CA THR A 5 24.58 -4.18 19.46
C THR A 5 25.16 -2.77 19.51
N SER A 6 26.05 -2.46 18.57
CA SER A 6 26.62 -1.11 18.44
C SER A 6 25.48 -0.10 18.25
N LEU A 7 25.57 1.08 18.86
CA LEU A 7 24.61 2.17 18.62
C LEU A 7 24.60 2.63 17.15
N THR A 8 25.63 2.28 16.38
CA THR A 8 25.73 2.52 14.94
C THR A 8 25.13 1.39 14.08
N SER A 9 24.64 0.32 14.70
CA SER A 9 23.99 -0.77 13.97
C SER A 9 22.62 -0.32 13.45
N PRO A 10 22.29 -0.64 12.20
CA PRO A 10 20.96 -0.37 11.64
C PRO A 10 19.81 -0.94 12.51
N THR A 11 20.02 -2.10 13.12
CA THR A 11 19.08 -2.73 14.06
C THR A 11 18.90 -1.90 15.35
N SER A 12 19.98 -1.32 15.88
CA SER A 12 19.91 -0.45 17.07
C SER A 12 19.12 0.82 16.78
N TYR A 13 19.35 1.45 15.61
CA TYR A 13 18.57 2.61 15.17
C TYR A 13 17.10 2.29 15.02
N HIS A 14 16.76 1.15 14.43
CA HIS A 14 15.38 0.69 14.32
C HIS A 14 14.71 0.47 15.69
N LEU A 15 15.37 -0.23 16.61
CA LEU A 15 14.82 -0.49 17.94
C LEU A 15 14.64 0.80 18.75
N LEU A 16 15.59 1.73 18.67
CA LEU A 16 15.50 3.03 19.33
C LEU A 16 14.38 3.89 18.73
N THR A 17 14.28 3.94 17.39
CA THR A 17 13.23 4.69 16.69
C THR A 17 11.86 4.10 16.96
N TYR A 18 11.72 2.77 16.88
CA TYR A 18 10.49 2.05 17.21
C TYR A 18 10.09 2.25 18.67
N GLY A 19 11.03 2.10 19.61
CA GLY A 19 10.79 2.32 21.03
C GLY A 19 10.37 3.75 21.35
N THR A 20 11.00 4.74 20.70
CA THR A 20 10.65 6.17 20.84
C THR A 20 9.27 6.47 20.25
N LEU A 21 8.96 5.92 19.07
CA LEU A 21 7.66 6.07 18.42
C LEU A 21 6.54 5.43 19.26
N LEU A 22 6.74 4.20 19.73
CA LEU A 22 5.79 3.51 20.59
C LEU A 22 5.60 4.26 21.92
N GLY A 23 6.70 4.62 22.59
CA GLY A 23 6.68 5.34 23.86
C GLY A 23 5.97 6.70 23.75
N SER A 24 6.26 7.47 22.69
CA SER A 24 5.60 8.77 22.46
C SER A 24 4.11 8.65 22.12
N ASN A 25 3.69 7.60 21.40
CA ASN A 25 2.26 7.31 21.15
C ASN A 25 1.53 6.96 22.44
N LEU A 26 2.12 6.06 23.25
CA LEU A 26 1.53 5.64 24.53
C LEU A 26 1.46 6.81 25.52
N PHE A 27 2.54 7.58 25.66
CA PHE A 27 2.58 8.74 26.54
C PHE A 27 1.56 9.80 26.12
N GLN A 28 1.52 10.19 24.84
CA GLN A 28 0.59 11.22 24.36
C GLN A 28 -0.87 10.81 24.55
N THR A 29 -1.22 9.56 24.22
CA THR A 29 -2.60 9.06 24.22
C THR A 29 -3.13 8.78 25.63
N PHE A 30 -2.34 8.07 26.44
CA PHE A 30 -2.83 7.55 27.72
C PHE A 30 -2.45 8.40 28.93
N LEU A 31 -1.42 9.26 28.81
CA LEU A 31 -0.96 10.08 29.93
C LEU A 31 -1.15 11.57 29.63
N ASN A 32 -0.41 12.13 28.66
CA ASN A 32 -0.38 13.57 28.43
C ASN A 32 -1.76 14.15 28.11
N GLY A 33 -2.51 13.52 27.19
CA GLY A 33 -3.85 13.95 26.81
C GLY A 33 -4.83 13.96 27.99
N PRO A 34 -5.07 12.82 28.66
CA PRO A 34 -5.97 12.75 29.81
C PRO A 34 -5.57 13.65 30.99
N ILE A 35 -4.27 13.69 31.34
CA ILE A 35 -3.78 14.54 32.43
C ILE A 35 -3.98 16.01 32.07
N SER A 36 -3.60 16.44 30.86
CA SER A 36 -3.76 17.83 30.44
C SER A 36 -5.22 18.25 30.32
N TYR A 37 -6.10 17.35 29.87
CA TYR A 37 -7.54 17.60 29.77
C TYR A 37 -8.19 17.82 31.14
N THR A 38 -7.73 17.08 32.16
CA THR A 38 -8.26 17.19 33.53
C THR A 38 -7.61 18.31 34.34
N ALA A 39 -6.34 18.63 34.06
CA ALA A 39 -5.59 19.66 34.78
C ALA A 39 -5.82 21.08 34.28
N LEU A 40 -6.24 21.27 33.02
CA LEU A 40 -6.37 22.58 32.39
C LEU A 40 -7.82 22.94 32.06
N PRO A 41 -8.22 24.22 32.20
CA PRO A 41 -9.45 24.72 31.59
C PRO A 41 -9.48 24.46 30.08
N ARG A 42 -10.66 24.15 29.54
CA ARG A 42 -10.85 23.73 28.13
C ARG A 42 -10.16 24.63 27.10
N ALA A 43 -10.19 25.95 27.30
CA ALA A 43 -9.54 26.90 26.39
C ALA A 43 -8.00 26.76 26.42
N GLN A 44 -7.40 26.61 27.60
CA GLN A 44 -5.96 26.43 27.76
C GLN A 44 -5.50 25.07 27.23
N PHE A 45 -6.30 24.01 27.47
CA PHE A 45 -6.06 22.69 26.87
C PHE A 45 -6.06 22.76 25.34
N SER A 46 -7.03 23.47 24.73
CA SER A 46 -7.08 23.64 23.29
C SER A 46 -5.83 24.35 22.76
N THR A 47 -5.38 25.42 23.42
CA THR A 47 -4.14 26.13 23.05
C THR A 47 -2.92 25.21 23.14
N LEU A 48 -2.82 24.41 24.21
CA LEU A 48 -1.72 23.46 24.39
C LEU A 48 -1.69 22.40 23.28
N GLN A 49 -2.84 21.81 22.93
CA GLN A 49 -2.92 20.81 21.87
C GLN A 49 -2.56 21.40 20.50
N GLN A 50 -3.01 22.61 20.20
CA GLN A 50 -2.66 23.31 18.95
C GLN A 50 -1.14 23.57 18.83
N ALA A 51 -0.45 23.77 19.96
CA ALA A 51 1.00 23.95 19.97
C ALA A 51 1.77 22.61 19.91
N ILE A 52 1.29 21.56 20.59
CA ILE A 52 1.96 20.25 20.66
C ILE A 52 1.79 19.45 19.37
N PHE A 53 0.60 19.48 18.75
CA PHE A 53 0.27 18.59 17.64
C PHE A 53 1.18 18.75 16.42
N PRO A 54 1.46 19.97 15.91
CA PRO A 54 2.32 20.11 14.74
C PRO A 54 3.72 19.47 14.91
N PRO A 55 4.53 19.82 15.93
CA PRO A 55 5.85 19.18 16.10
C PRO A 55 5.75 17.69 16.44
N TYR A 56 4.75 17.27 17.23
CA TYR A 56 4.54 15.85 17.56
C TYR A 56 4.32 15.00 16.31
N PHE A 57 3.38 15.40 15.44
CA PHE A 57 3.08 14.66 14.22
C PHE A 57 4.20 14.80 13.19
N SER A 58 4.83 15.96 13.06
CA SER A 58 5.98 16.12 12.15
C SER A 58 7.15 15.19 12.49
N LEU A 59 7.43 14.98 13.77
CA LEU A 59 8.47 14.04 14.22
C LEU A 59 8.08 12.57 13.98
N GLN A 60 6.79 12.23 14.02
CA GLN A 60 6.31 10.87 13.69
C GLN A 60 6.34 10.59 12.19
N THR A 61 6.03 11.58 11.36
CA THR A 61 5.81 11.39 9.91
C THR A 61 7.08 11.54 9.08
N GLY A 62 8.26 11.16 9.60
CA GLY A 62 9.56 11.29 8.93
C GLY A 62 9.50 11.07 7.41
N ASN A 63 9.46 12.19 6.69
CA ASN A 63 9.21 12.35 5.25
C ASN A 63 7.96 11.63 4.69
N PHE A 64 6.80 12.28 4.86
CA PHE A 64 5.49 11.94 4.25
C PHE A 64 5.62 11.48 2.79
N TRP A 65 6.42 12.18 1.98
CA TRP A 65 6.54 11.94 0.54
C TRP A 65 7.25 10.62 0.20
N ASP A 66 8.29 10.26 0.94
CA ASP A 66 9.09 9.06 0.61
C ASP A 66 8.35 7.75 0.96
N ALA A 67 7.45 7.80 1.93
CA ALA A 67 6.68 6.63 2.37
C ALA A 67 5.26 6.61 1.78
N LEU A 68 4.55 7.73 1.79
CA LEU A 68 3.13 7.71 1.43
C LEU A 68 2.88 7.71 -0.06
N VAL A 69 3.76 8.29 -0.88
CA VAL A 69 3.60 8.20 -2.33
C VAL A 69 3.72 6.74 -2.80
N PRO A 70 4.78 5.98 -2.43
CA PRO A 70 4.84 4.57 -2.79
C PRO A 70 3.67 3.76 -2.22
N ILE A 71 3.30 3.96 -0.95
CA ILE A 71 2.17 3.26 -0.33
C ILE A 71 0.85 3.58 -1.06
N ALA A 72 0.60 4.84 -1.40
CA ALA A 72 -0.60 5.24 -2.13
C ALA A 72 -0.64 4.64 -3.54
N VAL A 73 0.51 4.55 -4.24
CA VAL A 73 0.60 3.89 -5.55
C VAL A 73 0.31 2.39 -5.43
N ILE A 74 0.87 1.71 -4.43
CA ILE A 74 0.63 0.28 -4.18
C ILE A 74 -0.85 0.02 -3.87
N LEU A 75 -1.44 0.82 -2.98
CA LEU A 75 -2.86 0.72 -2.64
C LEU A 75 -3.74 1.02 -3.85
N GLY A 76 -3.45 2.08 -4.60
CA GLY A 76 -4.22 2.49 -5.77
C GLY A 76 -4.21 1.43 -6.87
N THR A 77 -3.04 0.91 -7.23
CA THR A 77 -2.91 -0.16 -8.23
C THR A 77 -3.61 -1.44 -7.80
N SER A 78 -3.44 -1.84 -6.53
CA SER A 78 -4.14 -3.00 -5.96
C SER A 78 -5.66 -2.82 -5.98
N LEU A 79 -6.16 -1.63 -5.65
CA LEU A 79 -7.59 -1.33 -5.64
C LEU A 79 -8.17 -1.35 -7.06
N VAL A 80 -7.51 -0.73 -8.03
CA VAL A 80 -7.92 -0.78 -9.45
C VAL A 80 -7.99 -2.23 -9.94
N ASN A 81 -7.00 -3.05 -9.59
CA ASN A 81 -7.02 -4.49 -9.89
C ASN A 81 -8.19 -5.22 -9.21
N LEU A 82 -8.46 -4.93 -7.94
CA LEU A 82 -9.52 -5.57 -7.17
C LEU A 82 -10.91 -5.22 -7.69
N VAL A 83 -11.18 -3.94 -7.95
CA VAL A 83 -12.55 -3.46 -8.17
C VAL A 83 -12.91 -3.24 -9.63
N VAL A 84 -11.92 -3.03 -10.51
CA VAL A 84 -12.15 -2.76 -11.93
C VAL A 84 -11.62 -3.90 -12.80
N LEU A 85 -10.30 -4.10 -12.84
CA LEU A 85 -9.66 -4.95 -13.85
C LEU A 85 -9.90 -6.44 -13.60
N GLY A 86 -9.84 -6.89 -12.34
CA GLY A 86 -10.14 -8.26 -11.94
C GLY A 86 -11.56 -8.67 -12.32
N PRO A 87 -12.61 -7.99 -11.83
CA PRO A 87 -13.99 -8.30 -12.17
C PRO A 87 -14.27 -8.24 -13.68
N ALA A 88 -13.70 -7.27 -14.39
CA ALA A 88 -13.84 -7.16 -15.85
C ALA A 88 -13.20 -8.36 -16.57
N THR A 89 -11.98 -8.76 -16.18
CA THR A 89 -11.27 -9.91 -16.74
C THR A 89 -12.05 -11.20 -16.50
N THR A 90 -12.56 -11.41 -15.28
CA THR A 90 -13.38 -12.58 -14.93
C THR A 90 -14.66 -12.66 -15.77
N ARG A 91 -15.33 -11.53 -16.03
CA ARG A 91 -16.50 -11.49 -16.92
C ARG A 91 -16.15 -11.96 -18.34
N VAL A 92 -15.03 -11.50 -18.89
CA VAL A 92 -14.55 -11.95 -20.21
C VAL A 92 -14.16 -13.43 -20.19
N MET A 93 -13.49 -13.92 -19.14
CA MET A 93 -13.17 -15.34 -19.00
C MET A 93 -14.43 -16.22 -18.99
N ARG A 94 -15.48 -15.82 -18.28
CA ARG A 94 -16.77 -16.52 -18.27
C ARG A 94 -17.42 -16.54 -19.66
N ARG A 95 -17.40 -15.42 -20.38
CA ARG A 95 -17.92 -15.32 -21.75
C ARG A 95 -17.14 -16.20 -22.73
N ARG A 96 -15.80 -16.19 -22.65
CA ARG A 96 -14.94 -17.09 -23.42
C ARG A 96 -15.32 -18.53 -23.15
N LYS A 97 -15.48 -18.92 -21.88
CA LYS A 97 -15.87 -20.28 -21.51
C LYS A 97 -17.21 -20.72 -22.11
N HIS A 98 -18.20 -19.83 -22.09
CA HIS A 98 -19.49 -20.08 -22.75
C HIS A 98 -19.34 -20.20 -24.27
N GLN A 99 -18.52 -19.34 -24.88
CA GLN A 99 -18.25 -19.39 -26.31
C GLN A 99 -17.52 -20.68 -26.71
N GLU A 100 -16.64 -21.23 -25.87
CA GLU A 100 -16.02 -22.54 -26.13
C GLU A 100 -17.05 -23.66 -26.27
N THR A 101 -18.10 -23.63 -25.45
CA THR A 101 -19.20 -24.61 -25.52
C THR A 101 -20.02 -24.43 -26.79
N ARG A 102 -20.25 -23.18 -27.22
CA ARG A 102 -20.99 -22.88 -28.46
C ARG A 102 -20.22 -23.26 -29.72
N ASP A 103 -18.93 -22.99 -29.75
CA ASP A 103 -18.06 -23.25 -30.88
C ASP A 103 -17.57 -24.71 -30.92
N GLY A 104 -17.76 -25.47 -29.84
CA GLY A 104 -17.22 -26.82 -29.68
C GLY A 104 -15.69 -26.87 -29.67
N LYS A 105 -15.03 -25.71 -29.43
CA LYS A 105 -13.60 -25.50 -29.60
C LYS A 105 -13.06 -24.56 -28.54
N ARG A 106 -11.89 -24.85 -27.96
CA ARG A 106 -11.30 -24.00 -26.93
C ARG A 106 -10.65 -22.77 -27.55
N TYR A 107 -10.52 -21.71 -26.75
CA TYR A 107 -9.99 -20.42 -27.21
C TYR A 107 -8.53 -20.46 -27.71
N HIS A 108 -7.78 -21.51 -27.36
CA HIS A 108 -6.35 -21.68 -27.64
C HIS A 108 -6.07 -22.82 -28.62
N ASP A 109 -7.10 -23.54 -29.06
CA ASP A 109 -6.93 -24.63 -30.02
C ASP A 109 -6.49 -24.06 -31.38
N ALA A 110 -5.66 -24.82 -32.09
CA ALA A 110 -5.11 -24.43 -33.39
C ALA A 110 -6.19 -24.26 -34.48
N GLY A 111 -5.88 -23.49 -35.53
CA GLY A 111 -6.80 -23.16 -36.62
C GLY A 111 -7.71 -21.96 -36.31
N PRO A 112 -8.56 -21.54 -37.26
CA PRO A 112 -9.36 -20.33 -37.12
C PRO A 112 -10.32 -20.41 -35.93
N GLN A 113 -10.44 -19.31 -35.19
CA GLN A 113 -11.41 -19.12 -34.11
C GLN A 113 -12.62 -18.36 -34.66
N SER A 114 -13.80 -18.52 -34.05
CA SER A 114 -14.97 -17.72 -34.42
C SER A 114 -14.66 -16.22 -34.24
N ALA A 115 -15.34 -15.36 -35.01
CA ALA A 115 -15.13 -13.91 -34.91
C ALA A 115 -15.40 -13.40 -33.48
N GLU A 116 -16.40 -13.97 -32.80
CA GLU A 116 -16.71 -13.63 -31.41
C GLU A 116 -15.61 -14.10 -30.45
N MET A 117 -15.09 -15.32 -30.62
CA MET A 117 -13.96 -15.79 -29.79
C MET A 117 -12.71 -14.93 -30.00
N GLN A 118 -12.42 -14.49 -31.22
CA GLN A 118 -11.31 -13.57 -31.50
C GLN A 118 -11.47 -12.24 -30.77
N ARG A 119 -12.67 -11.65 -30.80
CA ARG A 119 -12.99 -10.42 -30.07
C ARG A 119 -12.84 -10.60 -28.55
N LEU A 120 -13.32 -11.72 -28.01
CA LEU A 120 -13.19 -12.03 -26.59
C LEU A 120 -11.73 -12.28 -26.18
N ASN A 121 -10.95 -12.94 -27.02
CA ASN A 121 -9.51 -13.14 -26.81
C ASN A 121 -8.77 -11.79 -26.78
N SER A 122 -9.05 -10.89 -27.73
CA SER A 122 -8.49 -9.54 -27.75
C SER A 122 -8.86 -8.75 -26.49
N SER A 123 -10.14 -8.80 -26.09
CA SER A 123 -10.63 -8.15 -24.86
C SER A 123 -9.93 -8.70 -23.61
N PHE A 124 -9.75 -10.02 -23.55
CA PHE A 124 -9.02 -10.66 -22.44
C PHE A 124 -7.56 -10.22 -22.41
N THR A 125 -6.87 -10.23 -23.55
CA THR A 125 -5.47 -9.82 -23.65
C THR A 125 -5.29 -8.39 -23.16
N TYR A 126 -6.17 -7.47 -23.57
CA TYR A 126 -6.13 -6.08 -23.13
C TYR A 126 -6.36 -5.93 -21.61
N LEU A 127 -7.40 -6.56 -21.06
CA LEU A 127 -7.71 -6.44 -19.64
C LEU A 127 -6.64 -7.10 -18.76
N HIS A 128 -6.14 -8.26 -19.18
CA HIS A 128 -5.07 -8.96 -18.47
C HIS A 128 -3.77 -8.16 -18.51
N SER A 129 -3.39 -7.61 -19.68
CA SER A 129 -2.17 -6.80 -19.80
C SER A 129 -2.27 -5.50 -18.99
N ALA A 130 -3.43 -4.84 -18.97
CA ALA A 130 -3.67 -3.69 -18.12
C ALA A 130 -3.51 -4.02 -16.63
N SER A 131 -4.04 -5.18 -16.19
CA SER A 131 -3.91 -5.64 -14.81
C SER A 131 -2.46 -5.96 -14.43
N SER A 132 -1.74 -6.65 -15.31
CA SER A 132 -0.32 -6.97 -15.15
C SER A 132 0.55 -5.70 -15.12
N LEU A 133 0.26 -4.70 -15.96
CA LEU A 133 0.96 -3.41 -15.92
C LEU A 133 0.68 -2.66 -14.62
N SER A 134 -0.57 -2.67 -14.14
CA SER A 134 -0.92 -2.07 -12.85
C SER A 134 -0.15 -2.73 -11.70
N ASN A 135 -0.04 -4.05 -11.69
CA ASN A 135 0.79 -4.77 -10.72
C ASN A 135 2.28 -4.43 -10.85
N LEU A 136 2.80 -4.29 -12.08
CA LEU A 136 4.19 -3.92 -12.30
C LEU A 136 4.53 -2.53 -11.72
N ILE A 137 3.61 -1.56 -11.87
CA ILE A 137 3.75 -0.24 -11.26
C ILE A 137 3.77 -0.36 -9.73
N GLY A 138 2.86 -1.15 -9.15
CA GLY A 138 2.84 -1.42 -7.71
C GLY A 138 4.15 -2.07 -7.22
N THR A 139 4.66 -3.07 -7.92
CA THR A 139 5.95 -3.71 -7.62
C THR A 139 7.11 -2.71 -7.69
N GLY A 140 7.13 -1.85 -8.71
CA GLY A 140 8.13 -0.79 -8.82
C GLY A 140 8.12 0.16 -7.63
N ALA A 141 6.92 0.54 -7.16
CA ALA A 141 6.76 1.35 -5.95
C ALA A 141 7.25 0.64 -4.68
N ILE A 142 7.00 -0.66 -4.53
CA ILE A 142 7.51 -1.46 -3.39
C ILE A 142 9.03 -1.48 -3.40
N ILE A 143 9.65 -1.74 -4.56
CA ILE A 143 11.11 -1.78 -4.71
C ILE A 143 11.72 -0.41 -4.39
N PHE A 144 11.16 0.66 -4.94
CA PHE A 144 11.58 2.03 -4.65
C PHE A 144 11.51 2.34 -3.15
N TYR A 145 10.39 2.00 -2.51
CA TYR A 145 10.23 2.19 -1.08
C TYR A 145 11.24 1.36 -0.26
N GLY A 146 11.58 0.16 -0.73
CA GLY A 146 12.63 -0.66 -0.14
C GLY A 146 14.01 0.02 -0.14
N PHE A 147 14.38 0.70 -1.23
CA PHE A 147 15.63 1.47 -1.31
C PHE A 147 15.61 2.70 -0.38
N VAL A 148 14.52 3.47 -0.40
CA VAL A 148 14.31 4.60 0.53
C VAL A 148 14.47 4.15 1.98
N LEU A 149 13.89 3.00 2.31
CA LEU A 149 13.97 2.45 3.66
C LEU A 149 15.40 2.03 3.98
N ALA A 150 16.10 1.35 3.07
CA ALA A 150 17.49 0.92 3.25
C ALA A 150 18.48 2.08 3.45
N GLU A 151 18.26 3.24 2.83
CA GLU A 151 19.09 4.43 3.06
C GLU A 151 18.93 5.03 4.47
N LYS A 152 17.81 4.71 5.15
CA LYS A 152 17.46 5.26 6.47
C LYS A 152 17.83 4.32 7.62
N ILE A 153 18.48 3.19 7.33
CA ILE A 153 18.81 2.10 8.26
C ILE A 153 20.32 1.93 8.28
#